data_AF-A0A960SC71-F1
#
_entry.id   AF-A0A960SC71-F1
#
_cell.length_a   1.000
_cell.length_b   1.000
_cell.length_c   1.000
_cell.angle_alpha   90.00
_cell.angle_beta   90.00
_cell.angle_gamma   90.00
#
_symmetry.space_group_name_H-M   'P 1'
#
loop_
_entity.id
_entity.type
_entity.pdbx_description
1 polymer ?
#
loop_
_entity_poly.entity_id
_entity_poly.type
_entity_poly.pdbx_seq_one_letter_code
_entity_poly.pdbx_strand_id
1 'polypeptide(L)'
;MKKQLLVSGIVVCLLVLSVLVAQQPKSGSGKVSSAPKIPVFDKSTAGDPIITPNGEIIYELTGRGVPGTSDRHSIAFVILPPGNSTPNHYHPEDEESYYILKGKGHMNVG
;
A
#
# COMPACT_ATOMS: atom_id res chain seq x y z
N MET A 1 -14.33 -4.62 -9.33
CA MET A 1 -13.73 -3.94 -10.51
C MET A 1 -12.24 -4.21 -10.52
N LYS A 2 -11.74 -4.85 -11.59
CA LYS A 2 -10.32 -5.09 -11.79
C LYS A 2 -9.59 -3.78 -12.14
N LYS A 3 -8.40 -3.59 -11.58
CA LYS A 3 -7.52 -2.44 -11.80
C LYS A 3 -6.21 -2.92 -12.41
N GLN A 4 -5.72 -2.16 -13.38
CA GLN A 4 -4.40 -2.33 -13.99
C GLN A 4 -3.74 -0.96 -14.14
N LEU A 5 -2.55 -0.77 -13.58
CA LEU A 5 -1.75 0.43 -13.82
C LEU A 5 -0.67 0.09 -14.87
N LEU A 6 -0.83 0.61 -16.08
CA LEU A 6 0.19 0.63 -17.12
C LEU A 6 0.98 1.92 -17.02
N VAL A 7 2.27 1.92 -17.33
CA VAL A 7 3.09 3.11 -17.13
C VAL A 7 4.02 3.34 -18.31
N SER A 8 4.04 4.55 -18.86
CA SER A 8 4.93 4.94 -19.97
C SER A 8 6.23 5.60 -19.50
N GLY A 9 6.60 5.42 -18.23
CA GLY A 9 7.77 6.01 -17.56
C GLY A 9 7.96 5.40 -16.17
N ILE A 10 8.94 5.87 -15.38
CA ILE A 10 9.05 5.42 -13.98
C ILE A 10 7.90 6.03 -13.19
N VAL A 11 6.94 5.23 -12.74
CA VAL A 11 5.99 5.69 -11.72
C VAL A 11 6.46 5.27 -10.36
N VAL A 12 6.54 6.28 -9.49
CA VAL A 12 6.66 6.08 -8.06
C VAL A 12 5.31 6.41 -7.47
N CYS A 13 4.71 5.50 -6.71
CA CYS A 13 3.44 5.76 -6.06
C CYS A 13 3.39 5.21 -4.64
N LEU A 14 2.51 5.83 -3.85
CA LEU A 14 2.04 5.27 -2.60
C LEU A 14 0.75 4.50 -2.90
N LEU A 15 0.75 3.22 -2.54
CA LEU A 15 -0.43 2.36 -2.61
C LEU A 15 -1.04 2.25 -1.23
N VAL A 16 -2.34 2.50 -1.10
CA VAL A 16 -3.08 2.30 0.15
C VAL A 16 -4.19 1.30 -0.09
N LEU A 17 -4.15 0.18 0.62
CA LEU A 17 -5.20 -0.84 0.60
C LEU A 17 -5.90 -0.85 1.97
N SER A 18 -7.22 -0.78 2.03
CA SER A 18 -7.98 -0.80 3.28
C SER A 18 -9.13 -1.79 3.24
N VAL A 19 -9.26 -2.62 4.29
CA VAL A 19 -10.38 -3.54 4.45
C VAL A 19 -11.60 -2.78 4.95
N LEU A 20 -12.74 -2.87 4.25
CA LEU A 20 -13.98 -2.25 4.71
C LEU A 20 -14.63 -3.12 5.80
N VAL A 21 -14.35 -2.83 7.07
CA VAL A 21 -15.06 -3.46 8.21
C VAL A 21 -15.99 -2.44 8.86
N ALA A 22 -17.30 -2.71 8.87
CA ALA A 22 -18.26 -1.97 9.67
C ALA A 22 -17.92 -2.13 11.16
N GLN A 23 -17.34 -1.11 11.79
CA GLN A 23 -17.01 -1.15 13.20
C GLN A 23 -18.25 -0.88 14.06
N GLN A 24 -18.63 -1.83 14.90
CA GLN A 24 -19.38 -1.51 16.12
C GLN A 24 -18.39 -0.95 17.17
N PRO A 25 -18.71 0.18 17.84
CA PRO A 25 -17.82 0.75 18.83
C PRO A 25 -17.73 -0.18 20.04
N LYS A 26 -16.53 -0.67 20.37
CA LYS A 26 -16.28 -1.33 21.65
C LYS A 26 -15.86 -0.28 22.66
N SER A 27 -16.74 0.00 23.64
CA SER A 27 -16.43 0.82 24.80
C SER A 27 -15.45 0.08 25.72
N GLY A 28 -14.23 0.59 25.87
CA GLY A 28 -13.25 0.06 26.81
C GLY A 28 -12.47 1.18 27.48
N SER A 29 -12.60 1.31 28.80
CA SER A 29 -11.79 2.23 29.60
C SER A 29 -10.38 1.65 29.79
N GLY A 30 -9.41 2.16 29.02
CA GLY A 30 -7.98 1.86 29.17
C GLY A 30 -7.24 3.03 29.80
N LYS A 31 -6.40 2.76 30.81
CA LYS A 31 -5.46 3.73 31.39
C LYS A 31 -4.51 4.26 30.30
N VAL A 32 -4.33 5.57 30.26
CA VAL A 32 -3.40 6.24 29.33
C VAL A 32 -1.97 5.93 29.76
N SER A 33 -1.31 5.00 29.07
CA SER A 33 0.14 4.84 29.16
C SER A 33 0.82 5.98 28.39
N SER A 34 2.10 6.23 28.71
CA SER A 34 2.97 7.22 28.07
C SER A 34 2.73 7.30 26.57
N ALA A 35 2.68 8.54 26.02
CA ALA A 35 2.34 8.82 24.64
C ALA A 35 2.92 7.76 23.68
N PRO A 36 2.08 7.08 22.88
CA PRO A 36 2.58 6.07 21.97
C PRO A 36 3.66 6.70 21.10
N LYS A 37 4.87 6.10 21.08
CA LYS A 37 5.86 6.43 20.07
C LYS A 37 5.19 6.18 18.73
N ILE A 38 4.86 7.23 18.01
CA ILE A 38 4.27 7.10 16.68
C ILE A 38 5.36 6.49 15.81
N PRO A 39 5.20 5.25 15.34
CA PRO A 39 6.18 4.67 14.44
C PRO A 39 6.17 5.48 13.13
N VAL A 40 7.34 5.97 12.74
CA VAL A 40 7.53 6.63 11.44
C VAL A 40 8.02 5.56 10.49
N PHE A 41 7.22 5.26 9.47
CA PHE A 41 7.59 4.31 8.43
C PHE A 41 8.14 5.08 7.24
N ASP A 42 9.42 4.87 6.95
CA ASP A 42 10.10 5.38 5.77
C ASP A 42 10.57 4.23 4.87
N LYS A 43 10.74 4.50 3.58
CA LYS A 43 11.35 3.56 2.64
C LYS A 43 12.69 3.03 3.15
N SER A 44 13.51 3.86 3.81
CA SER A 44 14.80 3.41 4.37
C SER A 44 14.66 2.35 5.46
N THR A 45 13.48 2.23 6.07
CA THR A 45 13.18 1.28 7.15
C THR A 45 12.35 0.07 6.71
N ALA A 46 11.91 0.02 5.46
CA ALA A 46 10.95 -0.97 4.93
C ALA A 46 11.54 -2.37 4.70
N GLY A 47 12.82 -2.59 5.00
CA GLY A 47 13.52 -3.83 4.68
C GLY A 47 13.78 -4.02 3.18
N ASP A 48 14.05 -5.25 2.78
CA ASP A 48 14.30 -5.60 1.39
C ASP A 48 13.02 -5.53 0.57
N PRO A 49 13.06 -4.98 -0.66
CA PRO A 49 11.87 -4.88 -1.50
C PRO A 49 11.43 -6.23 -2.04
N ILE A 50 10.13 -6.35 -2.26
CA ILE A 50 9.55 -7.43 -3.06
C ILE A 50 9.67 -7.03 -4.53
N ILE A 51 10.33 -7.87 -5.33
CA ILE A 51 10.39 -7.72 -6.79
C ILE A 51 9.38 -8.68 -7.40
N THR A 52 8.33 -8.15 -8.02
CA THR A 52 7.27 -8.99 -8.62
C THR A 52 7.75 -9.60 -9.94
N PRO A 53 7.15 -10.70 -10.43
CA PRO A 53 7.48 -11.27 -11.73
C PRO A 53 7.31 -10.30 -12.91
N ASN A 54 6.51 -9.25 -12.75
CA ASN A 54 6.29 -8.19 -13.74
C ASN A 54 7.23 -6.99 -13.55
N GLY A 55 8.22 -7.13 -12.66
CA GLY A 55 9.28 -6.18 -12.42
C GLY A 55 8.86 -4.93 -11.64
N GLU A 56 7.78 -5.00 -10.86
CA GLU A 56 7.45 -3.97 -9.88
C GLU A 56 8.36 -4.14 -8.66
N ILE A 57 8.78 -3.02 -8.06
CA ILE A 57 9.61 -3.02 -6.85
C ILE A 57 8.78 -2.41 -5.73
N ILE A 58 8.40 -3.24 -4.75
CA ILE A 58 7.44 -2.90 -3.69
C ILE A 58 8.16 -2.89 -2.34
N TYR A 59 8.09 -1.76 -1.64
CA TYR A 59 8.51 -1.63 -0.25
C TYR A 59 7.24 -1.50 0.61
N GLU A 60 6.90 -2.53 1.39
CA GLU A 60 5.77 -2.47 2.32
C GLU A 60 6.17 -1.63 3.54
N LEU A 61 5.45 -0.53 3.78
CA LEU A 61 5.74 0.40 4.88
C LEU A 61 4.92 0.06 6.13
N THR A 62 3.65 -0.31 5.92
CA THR A 62 2.74 -0.83 6.96
C THR A 62 1.83 -1.86 6.30
N GLY A 63 1.38 -2.84 7.07
CA GLY A 63 0.54 -3.92 6.61
C GLY A 63 0.93 -5.24 7.26
N ARG A 64 0.35 -6.34 6.79
CA ARG A 64 0.53 -7.66 7.41
C ARG A 64 1.96 -8.19 7.30
N GLY A 65 2.72 -7.75 6.29
CA GLY A 65 4.13 -8.12 6.14
C GLY A 65 5.08 -7.33 7.06
N VAL A 66 4.59 -6.27 7.73
CA VAL A 66 5.39 -5.42 8.62
C VAL A 66 4.90 -5.60 10.06
N PRO A 67 5.64 -6.31 10.92
CA PRO A 67 5.22 -6.62 12.29
C PRO A 67 4.85 -5.37 13.11
N GLY A 68 3.70 -5.43 13.80
CA GLY A 68 3.29 -4.40 14.76
C GLY A 68 2.70 -3.13 14.14
N THR A 69 2.26 -3.16 12.88
CA THR A 69 1.76 -1.97 12.16
C THR A 69 0.22 -1.92 12.08
N SER A 70 -0.39 -2.64 11.15
CA SER A 70 -1.84 -2.62 10.93
C SER A 70 -2.34 -3.86 10.19
N ASP A 71 -3.47 -4.39 10.65
CA ASP A 71 -4.17 -5.52 9.99
C ASP A 71 -5.26 -5.05 9.01
N ARG A 72 -5.61 -3.76 9.05
CA ARG A 72 -6.76 -3.20 8.32
C ARG A 72 -6.39 -2.29 7.18
N HIS A 73 -5.18 -1.77 7.19
CA HIS A 73 -4.65 -0.99 6.09
C HIS A 73 -3.21 -1.39 5.82
N SER A 74 -2.83 -1.39 4.55
CA SER A 74 -1.43 -1.43 4.14
C SER A 74 -1.08 -0.18 3.36
N ILE A 75 0.19 0.18 3.45
CA ILE A 75 0.78 1.27 2.69
C ILE A 75 2.07 0.73 2.09
N ALA A 76 2.23 0.87 0.78
CA ALA A 76 3.45 0.47 0.09
C ALA A 76 4.00 1.60 -0.76
N PHE A 77 5.33 1.72 -0.79
CA PHE A 77 6.05 2.53 -1.76
C PHE A 77 6.39 1.65 -2.95
N VAL A 78 5.85 1.97 -4.11
CA VAL A 78 5.98 1.15 -5.32
C VAL A 78 6.73 1.91 -6.39
N ILE A 79 7.69 1.23 -7.04
CA ILE A 79 8.36 1.70 -8.26
C ILE A 79 7.96 0.77 -9.40
N LEU A 80 7.40 1.35 -10.45
CA LEU A 80 7.18 0.69 -11.75
C LEU A 80 8.20 1.23 -12.76
N PRO A 81 9.21 0.43 -13.15
CA PRO A 81 10.12 0.78 -14.23
C PRO A 81 9.39 0.98 -15.57
N PRO A 82 9.96 1.75 -16.53
CA PRO A 82 9.34 1.95 -17.83
C PRO A 82 9.17 0.61 -18.57
N GLY A 83 8.02 0.42 -19.21
CA GLY A 83 7.69 -0.82 -19.92
C GLY A 83 7.08 -1.93 -19.04
N ASN A 84 7.09 -1.75 -17.71
CA ASN A 84 6.44 -2.67 -16.78
C ASN A 84 5.00 -2.20 -16.47
N SER A 85 4.19 -3.13 -15.95
CA SER A 85 2.82 -2.87 -15.55
C SER A 85 2.41 -3.77 -14.39
N THR A 86 1.51 -3.28 -13.55
CA THR A 86 0.79 -4.14 -12.61
C THR A 86 -0.15 -5.06 -13.39
N PRO A 87 -0.28 -6.35 -13.06
CA PRO A 87 -1.31 -7.21 -13.61
C PRO A 87 -2.71 -6.71 -13.29
N ASN A 88 -3.66 -6.96 -14.18
CA ASN A 88 -5.04 -6.61 -13.93
C ASN A 88 -5.62 -7.51 -12.82
N HIS A 89 -6.03 -6.95 -11.68
CA HIS A 89 -6.51 -7.70 -10.53
C HIS A 89 -7.63 -6.96 -9.78
N TYR A 90 -8.38 -7.67 -8.93
CA TYR A 90 -9.50 -7.10 -8.18
C TYR A 90 -9.45 -7.53 -6.72
N HIS A 91 -9.72 -6.59 -5.82
CA HIS A 91 -9.94 -6.83 -4.40
C HIS A 91 -11.43 -6.89 -4.07
N PRO A 92 -11.97 -8.04 -3.63
CA PRO A 92 -13.39 -8.17 -3.32
C PRO A 92 -13.88 -7.33 -2.14
N GLU A 93 -13.01 -7.11 -1.15
CA GLU A 93 -13.37 -6.52 0.15
C GLU A 93 -12.53 -5.29 0.51
N ASP A 94 -11.55 -4.96 -0.34
CA ASP A 94 -10.60 -3.88 -0.08
C ASP A 94 -10.74 -2.73 -1.06
N GLU A 95 -10.60 -1.51 -0.54
CA GLU A 95 -10.42 -0.32 -1.35
C GLU A 95 -8.94 -0.03 -1.57
N GLU A 96 -8.59 0.34 -2.80
CA GLU A 96 -7.20 0.62 -3.19
C GLU A 96 -7.08 2.01 -3.81
N SER A 97 -6.14 2.80 -3.30
CA SER A 97 -5.84 4.16 -3.76
C SER A 97 -4.37 4.30 -4.15
N TYR A 98 -4.11 5.07 -5.22
CA TYR A 98 -2.77 5.38 -5.70
C TYR A 98 -2.49 6.88 -5.58
N TYR A 99 -1.38 7.24 -4.96
CA TYR A 99 -0.86 8.61 -4.98
C TYR A 99 0.45 8.65 -5.76
N ILE A 100 0.45 9.31 -6.92
CA ILE A 100 1.62 9.35 -7.81
C ILE A 100 2.62 10.40 -7.31
N LEU A 101 3.79 9.92 -6.87
CA LEU A 101 4.88 10.75 -6.37
C LEU A 101 5.80 11.28 -7.48
N LYS A 102 6.00 10.49 -8.55
CA LYS A 102 6.82 10.86 -9.71
C LYS A 102 6.42 10.05 -10.94
N GLY A 103 6.56 10.65 -12.12
CA GLY A 103 6.31 10.00 -13.40
C GLY A 103 4.88 10.13 -13.89
N LYS A 104 4.53 9.34 -14.91
CA LYS A 104 3.21 9.30 -15.54
C LYS A 104 2.88 7.88 -15.99
N GLY A 105 1.63 7.48 -15.82
CA GLY A 105 1.10 6.21 -16.29
C GLY A 105 -0.38 6.30 -16.67
N HIS A 106 -0.89 5.22 -17.22
CA HIS A 106 -2.27 4.98 -17.62
C HIS A 106 -2.89 3.92 -16.70
N MET A 107 -3.94 4.28 -15.97
CA MET A 107 -4.71 3.32 -15.20
C MET A 107 -5.93 2.86 -15.98
N ASN A 108 -6.04 1.55 -16.19
CA ASN A 108 -7.27 0.90 -16.64
C ASN A 108 -8.06 0.43 -15.41
N VAL A 109 -9.31 0.86 -15.31
CA VAL A 109 -10.25 0.44 -14.26
C VAL A 109 -11.48 -0.12 -14.94
N GLY A 110 -11.89 -1.35 -14.60
CA GLY A 110 -13.01 -2.04 -15.25
C GLY A 110 -13.63 -3.16 -14.45
#